data_AF-A0A1A9X4T7-F1
#
_entry.id   AF-A0A1A9X4T7-F1
#
_cell.length_a   1.000
_cell.length_b   1.000
_cell.length_c   1.000
_cell.angle_alpha   90.00
_cell.angle_beta   90.00
_cell.angle_gamma   90.00
#
_symmetry.space_group_name_H-M   'P 1'
#
loop_
_entity.id
_entity.type
_entity.pdbx_description
1 polymer ?
#
loop_
_entity_poly.entity_id
_entity_poly.type
_entity_poly.pdbx_seq_one_letter_code
_entity_poly.pdbx_strand_id
1 'polypeptide(L)'
;MEKALSSTENVRSRVTTVSQRQQSESNKQQKFIFRGIDMENLIDVLSLQTRVQENKSKRSNFTNYREIDKIGIVPRFLFESAIKLELTSLTSASAAIIYHRFFKEASPSHYDKFLIATSSLYIATKIKDDPVNIRDVVNVTHNLLNRNAAPLDLGEEYWSRRDAIVQAELLITRMLKFNLCFEQPHKFLLCYLRTLQDWVGSSVWNSAPIAKVAMSFLQDFHHSPKILDYKVTHVAIGCLSLALQTYGIQVPLTNESSESSMWYTSFVPEMNKKKQWQIIEDIIEVYNNELEIDKCQFSKNIS
;
A
#
# COMPACT_ATOMS: atom_id res chain seq x y z
N MET A 1 28.09 5.83 -66.82
CA MET A 1 27.76 5.58 -65.41
C MET A 1 29.01 5.49 -64.51
N GLU A 2 30.03 6.32 -64.75
CA GLU A 2 31.27 6.30 -63.95
C GLU A 2 31.78 7.70 -63.53
N LYS A 3 30.96 8.74 -63.77
CA LYS A 3 31.23 10.11 -63.30
C LYS A 3 30.24 10.64 -62.26
N ALA A 4 29.34 9.78 -61.77
CA ALA A 4 28.38 10.13 -60.71
C ALA A 4 28.71 9.52 -59.33
N LEU A 5 29.74 8.66 -59.23
CA LEU A 5 30.18 8.04 -57.97
C LEU A 5 31.40 8.73 -57.32
N SER A 6 32.11 9.59 -58.06
CA SER A 6 33.29 10.32 -57.56
C SER A 6 32.93 11.59 -56.75
N SER A 7 31.74 12.15 -56.93
CA SER A 7 31.32 13.37 -56.24
C SER A 7 30.65 13.13 -54.88
N THR A 8 30.31 11.87 -54.54
CA THR A 8 29.69 11.49 -53.26
C THR A 8 30.69 11.00 -52.21
N GLU A 9 31.89 10.55 -52.59
CA GLU A 9 32.94 10.18 -51.63
C GLU A 9 33.74 11.38 -51.09
N ASN A 10 33.80 12.48 -51.84
CA ASN A 10 34.58 13.66 -51.45
C ASN A 10 33.85 14.62 -50.49
N VAL A 11 32.54 14.41 -50.28
CA VAL A 11 31.75 15.11 -49.24
C VAL A 11 31.78 14.34 -47.92
N ARG A 12 31.85 13.00 -47.98
CA ARG A 12 31.87 12.15 -46.78
C ARG A 12 33.22 12.18 -46.04
N SER A 13 34.33 12.41 -46.74
CA SER A 13 35.67 12.51 -46.14
C SER A 13 35.97 13.86 -45.47
N ARG A 14 35.28 14.94 -45.88
CA ARG A 14 35.43 16.29 -45.29
C ARG A 14 34.57 16.51 -44.04
N VAL A 15 33.49 15.74 -43.86
CA VAL A 15 32.66 15.80 -42.65
C VAL A 15 33.31 15.05 -41.48
N THR A 16 34.04 13.95 -41.74
CA THR A 16 34.75 13.19 -40.70
C THR A 16 35.98 13.91 -40.14
N THR A 17 36.66 14.75 -40.93
CA THR A 17 37.88 15.46 -40.49
C THR A 17 37.61 16.73 -39.67
N VAL A 18 36.42 17.34 -39.80
CA VAL A 18 36.02 18.48 -38.95
C VAL A 18 35.54 18.01 -37.58
N SER A 19 34.80 16.89 -37.51
CA SER A 19 34.32 16.32 -36.24
C SER A 19 35.46 15.79 -35.36
N GLN A 20 36.50 15.20 -35.95
CA GLN A 20 37.64 14.66 -35.19
C GLN A 20 38.58 15.76 -34.63
N ARG A 21 38.70 16.92 -35.29
CA ARG A 21 39.50 18.04 -34.78
C ARG A 21 38.83 18.74 -33.60
N GLN A 22 37.51 18.97 -33.66
CA GLN A 22 36.75 19.57 -32.55
C GLN A 22 36.74 18.68 -31.29
N GLN A 23 36.72 17.36 -31.45
CA GLN A 23 36.71 16.42 -30.30
C GLN A 23 38.09 16.27 -29.63
N SER A 24 39.18 16.58 -30.35
CA SER A 24 40.54 16.54 -29.80
C SER A 24 40.90 17.79 -28.98
N GLU A 25 40.34 18.95 -29.32
CA GLU A 25 40.51 20.20 -28.57
C GLU A 25 39.66 20.22 -27.29
N SER A 26 38.41 19.73 -27.35
CA SER A 26 37.56 19.57 -26.15
C SER A 26 38.16 18.59 -25.13
N ASN A 27 38.79 17.50 -25.59
CA ASN A 27 39.48 16.54 -24.73
C ASN A 27 40.77 17.10 -24.11
N LYS A 28 41.47 18.02 -24.79
CA LYS A 28 42.63 18.73 -24.21
C LYS A 28 42.19 19.77 -23.17
N GLN A 29 41.06 20.45 -23.38
CA GLN A 29 40.46 21.36 -22.39
C GLN A 29 39.91 20.60 -21.18
N GLN A 30 39.26 19.45 -21.37
CA GLN A 30 38.83 18.58 -20.25
C GLN A 30 40.02 18.00 -19.46
N LYS A 31 41.12 17.62 -20.12
CA LYS A 31 42.34 17.19 -19.41
C LYS A 31 43.05 18.33 -18.66
N PHE A 32 42.90 19.58 -19.11
CA PHE A 32 43.44 20.75 -18.39
C PHE A 32 42.56 21.17 -17.21
N ILE A 33 41.24 20.99 -17.29
CA ILE A 33 40.31 21.25 -16.17
C ILE A 33 40.44 20.18 -15.06
N PHE A 34 40.84 18.95 -15.41
CA PHE A 34 40.96 17.86 -14.44
C PHE A 34 42.25 17.87 -13.59
N ARG A 35 43.17 18.82 -13.81
CA ARG A 35 44.48 18.86 -13.11
C ARG A 35 44.50 19.69 -11.82
N GLY A 36 43.35 20.19 -11.35
CA GLY A 36 43.27 21.10 -10.21
C GLY A 36 42.01 20.97 -9.37
N ILE A 37 41.46 19.77 -9.21
CA ILE A 37 40.35 19.52 -8.28
C ILE A 37 40.87 18.63 -7.17
N ASP A 38 40.95 19.18 -5.96
CA ASP A 38 41.41 18.50 -4.76
C ASP A 38 40.58 17.24 -4.47
N MET A 39 41.30 16.14 -4.20
CA MET A 39 40.82 14.79 -3.87
C MET A 39 40.14 14.70 -2.49
N GLU A 40 39.52 15.78 -1.99
CA GLU A 40 38.80 15.78 -0.71
C GLU A 40 37.28 15.86 -0.87
N ASN A 41 36.76 16.09 -2.08
CA ASN A 41 35.31 16.17 -2.36
C ASN A 41 34.81 15.13 -3.37
N LEU A 42 35.51 14.01 -3.55
CA LEU A 42 34.91 12.85 -4.20
C LEU A 42 34.00 12.17 -3.17
N ILE A 43 32.70 12.43 -3.26
CA ILE A 43 31.70 11.71 -2.47
C ILE A 43 31.89 10.23 -2.79
N ASP A 44 32.38 9.47 -1.81
CA ASP A 44 32.68 8.05 -1.94
C ASP A 44 31.40 7.31 -2.35
N VAL A 45 31.41 6.78 -3.58
CA VAL A 45 30.26 6.08 -4.16
C VAL A 45 29.88 4.87 -3.30
N LEU A 46 30.84 4.25 -2.60
CA LEU A 46 30.55 3.24 -1.59
C LEU A 46 29.77 3.82 -0.43
N SER A 47 30.16 4.97 0.12
CA SER A 47 29.41 5.62 1.20
C SER A 47 27.98 6.02 0.79
N LEU A 48 27.75 6.37 -0.48
CA LEU A 48 26.41 6.62 -1.02
C LEU A 48 25.63 5.32 -1.17
N GLN A 49 26.24 4.24 -1.65
CA GLN A 49 25.60 2.92 -1.70
C GLN A 49 25.24 2.40 -0.31
N THR A 50 26.14 2.57 0.66
CA THR A 50 25.91 2.24 2.07
C THR A 50 24.82 3.12 2.67
N ARG A 51 24.77 4.43 2.38
CA ARG A 51 23.67 5.31 2.84
C ARG A 51 22.33 5.01 2.16
N VAL A 52 22.32 4.60 0.89
CA VAL A 52 21.11 4.15 0.18
C VAL A 52 20.65 2.79 0.73
N GLN A 53 21.57 1.88 1.05
CA GLN A 53 21.27 0.63 1.74
C GLN A 53 20.76 0.90 3.16
N GLU A 54 21.45 1.71 3.96
CA GLU A 54 21.01 2.12 5.30
C GLU A 54 19.68 2.87 5.26
N ASN A 55 19.40 3.70 4.25
CA ASN A 55 18.09 4.35 4.09
C ASN A 55 17.02 3.38 3.58
N LYS A 56 17.37 2.32 2.83
CA LYS A 56 16.47 1.19 2.56
C LYS A 56 16.19 0.39 3.84
N SER A 57 17.21 0.15 4.67
CA SER A 57 17.12 -0.56 5.95
C SER A 57 16.39 0.24 7.03
N LYS A 58 16.53 1.58 7.03
CA LYS A 58 15.86 2.52 7.93
C LYS A 58 14.42 2.84 7.50
N ARG A 59 14.03 2.55 6.24
CA ARG A 59 12.64 2.76 5.75
C ARG A 59 11.67 1.67 6.14
N SER A 60 12.13 0.59 6.72
CA SER A 60 11.28 -0.51 7.15
C SER A 60 11.54 -0.79 8.61
N ASN A 61 10.70 -0.20 9.46
CA ASN A 61 10.49 -0.67 10.82
C ASN A 61 10.02 -2.12 10.71
N PHE A 62 10.96 -3.06 10.82
CA PHE A 62 10.73 -4.46 10.52
C PHE A 62 10.03 -5.14 11.68
N THR A 63 8.76 -5.49 11.48
CA THR A 63 7.96 -6.17 12.50
C THR A 63 8.25 -7.66 12.52
N ASN A 64 8.67 -8.21 13.67
CA ASN A 64 8.72 -9.65 13.93
C ASN A 64 7.32 -10.14 14.34
N TYR A 65 6.61 -10.75 13.39
CA TYR A 65 5.21 -11.14 13.55
C TYR A 65 4.98 -12.28 14.55
N ARG A 66 5.98 -13.14 14.79
CA ARG A 66 5.86 -14.28 15.72
C ARG A 66 5.95 -13.90 17.20
N GLU A 67 6.51 -12.75 17.51
CA GLU A 67 6.81 -12.34 18.89
C GLU A 67 5.77 -11.39 19.48
N ILE A 68 4.80 -10.94 18.68
CA ILE A 68 3.82 -9.92 19.06
C ILE A 68 2.43 -10.52 18.90
N ASP A 69 1.80 -10.92 20.01
CA ASP A 69 0.39 -11.33 20.03
C ASP A 69 -0.49 -10.14 20.44
N LYS A 70 -0.61 -9.17 19.51
CA LYS A 70 -1.49 -7.99 19.67
C LYS A 70 -2.57 -7.96 18.61
N ILE A 71 -3.70 -7.35 18.95
CA ILE A 71 -4.79 -7.06 18.02
C ILE A 71 -4.25 -6.12 16.93
N GLY A 72 -4.40 -6.50 15.65
CA GLY A 72 -3.90 -5.72 14.50
C GLY A 72 -2.58 -6.22 13.88
N ILE A 73 -1.86 -7.14 14.51
CA ILE A 73 -0.60 -7.67 13.98
C ILE A 73 -0.77 -8.48 12.67
N VAL A 74 -1.85 -9.27 12.60
CA VAL A 74 -2.13 -10.13 11.45
C VAL A 74 -2.65 -9.34 10.24
N PRO A 75 -3.55 -8.35 10.40
CA PRO A 75 -3.84 -7.41 9.32
C PRO A 75 -2.60 -6.67 8.82
N ARG A 76 -1.70 -6.21 9.70
CA ARG A 76 -0.41 -5.60 9.28
C ARG A 76 0.43 -6.56 8.43
N PHE A 77 0.52 -7.83 8.85
CA PHE A 77 1.17 -8.89 8.06
C PHE A 77 0.54 -9.07 6.67
N LEU A 78 -0.80 -9.07 6.61
CA LEU A 78 -1.56 -9.22 5.38
C LEU A 78 -1.28 -8.06 4.41
N PHE A 79 -1.31 -6.81 4.90
CA PHE A 79 -1.02 -5.64 4.08
C PHE A 79 0.46 -5.56 3.67
N GLU A 80 1.41 -5.89 4.54
CA GLU A 80 2.84 -5.95 4.15
C GLU A 80 3.07 -7.04 3.10
N SER A 81 2.40 -8.18 3.21
CA SER A 81 2.43 -9.25 2.19
C SER A 81 1.84 -8.78 0.86
N ALA A 82 0.72 -8.06 0.89
CA ALA A 82 0.08 -7.52 -0.30
C ALA A 82 0.98 -6.50 -1.03
N ILE A 83 1.65 -5.62 -0.29
CA ILE A 83 2.60 -4.65 -0.84
C ILE A 83 3.79 -5.38 -1.49
N LYS A 84 4.34 -6.41 -0.85
CA LYS A 84 5.45 -7.21 -1.38
C LYS A 84 5.08 -8.02 -2.62
N LEU A 85 3.81 -8.39 -2.75
CA LEU A 85 3.24 -9.06 -3.92
C LEU A 85 2.75 -8.08 -5.00
N GLU A 86 2.95 -6.77 -4.80
CA GLU A 86 2.53 -5.70 -5.73
C GLU A 86 1.03 -5.69 -6.04
N LEU A 87 0.20 -6.15 -5.08
CA LEU A 87 -1.24 -6.23 -5.23
C LEU A 87 -1.90 -4.85 -5.15
N THR A 88 -3.06 -4.71 -5.80
CA THR A 88 -3.85 -3.48 -5.68
C THR A 88 -4.40 -3.29 -4.25
N SER A 89 -4.64 -2.03 -3.86
CA SER A 89 -5.26 -1.70 -2.56
C SER A 89 -6.65 -2.31 -2.40
N LEU A 90 -7.38 -2.48 -3.52
CA LEU A 90 -8.70 -3.12 -3.51
C LEU A 90 -8.58 -4.63 -3.24
N THR A 91 -7.56 -5.29 -3.78
CA THR A 91 -7.27 -6.71 -3.52
C THR A 91 -6.92 -6.92 -2.04
N SER A 92 -6.05 -6.08 -1.47
CA SER A 92 -5.66 -6.19 -0.05
C SER A 92 -6.81 -5.89 0.91
N ALA A 93 -7.63 -4.87 0.62
CA ALA A 93 -8.86 -4.60 1.37
C ALA A 93 -9.86 -5.77 1.33
N SER A 94 -10.01 -6.42 0.17
CA SER A 94 -10.86 -7.61 0.04
C SER A 94 -10.33 -8.79 0.85
N ALA A 95 -9.01 -9.02 0.82
CA ALA A 95 -8.37 -10.04 1.64
C ALA A 95 -8.60 -9.81 3.14
N ALA A 96 -8.47 -8.56 3.62
CA ALA A 96 -8.71 -8.21 5.02
C ALA A 96 -10.17 -8.50 5.45
N ILE A 97 -11.15 -8.15 4.61
CA ILE A 97 -12.57 -8.45 4.91
C ILE A 97 -12.85 -9.95 4.92
N ILE A 98 -12.25 -10.73 4.00
CA ILE A 98 -12.38 -12.20 4.01
C ILE A 98 -11.81 -12.78 5.31
N TYR A 99 -10.62 -12.31 5.71
CA TYR A 99 -9.97 -12.71 6.96
C TYR A 99 -10.86 -12.42 8.18
N HIS A 100 -11.37 -11.19 8.31
CA HIS A 100 -12.22 -10.81 9.43
C HIS A 100 -13.53 -11.60 9.46
N ARG A 101 -14.15 -11.83 8.28
CA ARG A 101 -15.37 -12.63 8.17
C ARG A 101 -15.14 -14.08 8.60
N PHE A 102 -14.00 -14.66 8.23
CA PHE A 102 -13.66 -16.01 8.65
C PHE A 102 -13.60 -16.12 10.19
N PHE A 103 -12.88 -15.21 10.87
CA PHE A 103 -12.77 -15.23 12.33
C PHE A 103 -14.02 -14.76 13.08
N LYS A 104 -15.05 -14.26 12.38
CA LYS A 104 -16.39 -14.04 12.95
C LYS A 104 -17.16 -15.34 13.09
N GLU A 105 -16.92 -16.31 12.20
CA GLU A 105 -17.56 -17.64 12.21
C GLU A 105 -16.68 -18.72 12.88
N ALA A 106 -15.36 -18.55 12.85
CA ALA A 106 -14.39 -19.49 13.37
C ALA A 106 -13.71 -18.97 14.64
N SER A 107 -13.43 -19.86 15.59
CA SER A 107 -12.68 -19.48 16.80
C SER A 107 -11.19 -19.29 16.51
N PRO A 108 -10.57 -18.19 16.97
CA PRO A 108 -9.20 -17.83 16.61
C PRO A 108 -8.12 -18.77 17.20
N SER A 109 -8.45 -19.58 18.19
CA SER A 109 -7.51 -20.51 18.85
C SER A 109 -7.25 -21.79 18.07
N HIS A 110 -8.13 -22.18 17.14
CA HIS A 110 -8.03 -23.45 16.42
C HIS A 110 -7.27 -23.35 15.09
N TYR A 111 -7.00 -22.13 14.62
CA TYR A 111 -6.45 -21.89 13.30
C TYR A 111 -5.22 -21.00 13.38
N ASP A 112 -4.21 -21.28 12.54
CA ASP A 112 -3.07 -20.38 12.37
C ASP A 112 -3.54 -19.10 11.66
N LYS A 113 -3.56 -17.99 12.40
CA LYS A 113 -3.99 -16.68 11.92
C LYS A 113 -3.21 -16.24 10.68
N PHE A 114 -1.90 -16.54 10.60
CA PHE A 114 -1.06 -16.14 9.47
C PHE A 114 -1.33 -16.99 8.22
N LEU A 115 -1.60 -18.29 8.40
CA LEU A 115 -2.01 -19.17 7.30
C LEU A 115 -3.36 -18.72 6.71
N ILE A 116 -4.33 -18.40 7.58
CA ILE A 116 -5.65 -17.90 7.13
C ILE A 116 -5.51 -16.54 6.44
N ALA A 117 -4.69 -15.63 6.96
CA ALA A 117 -4.42 -14.34 6.32
C ALA A 117 -3.79 -14.50 4.93
N THR A 118 -2.79 -15.38 4.80
CA THR A 118 -2.13 -15.71 3.54
C THR A 118 -3.12 -16.30 2.52
N SER A 119 -3.96 -17.22 2.97
CA SER A 119 -4.95 -17.88 2.12
C SER A 119 -6.08 -16.92 1.72
N SER A 120 -6.49 -16.02 2.62
CA SER A 120 -7.45 -14.95 2.31
C SER A 120 -6.91 -14.00 1.25
N LEU A 121 -5.61 -13.69 1.28
CA LEU A 121 -4.93 -12.90 0.26
C LEU A 121 -4.93 -13.63 -1.09
N TYR A 122 -4.59 -14.92 -1.10
CA TYR A 122 -4.59 -15.75 -2.31
C TYR A 122 -5.99 -15.97 -2.92
N ILE A 123 -7.04 -15.97 -2.10
CA ILE A 123 -8.42 -15.98 -2.59
C ILE A 123 -8.77 -14.61 -3.21
N ALA A 124 -8.41 -13.51 -2.55
CA ALA A 124 -8.76 -12.17 -3.02
C ALA A 124 -8.15 -11.84 -4.38
N THR A 125 -6.93 -12.31 -4.66
CA THR A 125 -6.25 -12.13 -5.96
C THR A 125 -7.02 -12.80 -7.09
N LYS A 126 -7.61 -13.96 -6.84
CA LYS A 126 -8.50 -14.65 -7.80
C LYS A 126 -9.82 -13.94 -8.01
N ILE A 127 -10.39 -13.32 -6.97
CA ILE A 127 -11.69 -12.63 -7.05
C ILE A 127 -11.58 -11.27 -7.74
N LYS A 128 -10.44 -10.58 -7.56
CA LYS A 128 -10.22 -9.22 -8.08
C LYS A 128 -9.45 -9.18 -9.40
N ASP A 129 -9.30 -10.33 -10.07
CA ASP A 129 -8.56 -10.47 -11.33
C ASP A 129 -7.14 -9.90 -11.25
N ASP A 130 -6.47 -10.15 -10.12
CA ASP A 130 -5.10 -9.72 -9.81
C ASP A 130 -4.23 -10.96 -9.50
N PRO A 131 -4.10 -11.91 -10.44
CA PRO A 131 -3.58 -13.24 -10.14
C PRO A 131 -2.08 -13.22 -9.86
N VAL A 132 -1.70 -13.86 -8.75
CA VAL A 132 -0.30 -14.07 -8.35
C VAL A 132 0.03 -15.55 -8.31
N ASN A 133 1.28 -15.90 -8.61
CA ASN A 133 1.72 -17.28 -8.49
C ASN A 133 1.73 -17.69 -7.02
N ILE A 134 1.21 -18.88 -6.73
CA ILE A 134 1.23 -19.44 -5.37
C ILE A 134 2.66 -19.55 -4.81
N ARG A 135 3.66 -19.73 -5.68
CA ARG A 135 5.08 -19.73 -5.28
C ARG A 135 5.50 -18.39 -4.68
N ASP A 136 5.09 -17.29 -5.29
CA ASP A 136 5.44 -15.94 -4.83
C ASP A 136 4.76 -15.65 -3.49
N VAL A 137 3.49 -16.07 -3.34
CA VAL A 137 2.75 -15.99 -2.08
C VAL A 137 3.48 -16.74 -0.96
N VAL A 138 3.84 -18.02 -1.20
CA VAL A 138 4.59 -18.83 -0.22
C VAL A 138 5.91 -18.18 0.15
N ASN A 139 6.69 -17.73 -0.84
CA ASN A 139 7.99 -17.11 -0.60
C ASN A 139 7.89 -15.81 0.19
N VAL A 140 6.97 -14.91 -0.17
CA VAL A 140 6.78 -13.63 0.51
C VAL A 140 6.36 -13.84 1.95
N THR A 141 5.36 -14.69 2.19
CA THR A 141 4.84 -14.97 3.53
C THR A 141 5.86 -15.69 4.41
N HIS A 142 6.62 -16.64 3.84
CA HIS A 142 7.72 -17.31 4.56
C HIS A 142 8.81 -16.31 4.96
N ASN A 143 9.28 -15.48 4.03
CA ASN A 143 10.29 -14.45 4.30
C ASN A 143 9.79 -13.43 5.35
N LEU A 144 8.49 -13.13 5.34
CA LEU A 144 7.91 -12.18 6.28
C LEU A 144 7.80 -12.75 7.71
N LEU A 145 7.53 -14.06 7.83
CA LEU A 145 7.45 -14.76 9.12
C LEU A 145 8.80 -15.22 9.66
N ASN A 146 9.78 -15.44 8.79
CA ASN A 146 11.14 -15.91 9.10
C ASN A 146 12.17 -14.91 8.57
N ARG A 147 12.19 -13.69 9.11
CA ARG A 147 13.19 -12.68 8.74
C ARG A 147 14.59 -13.24 9.07
N ASN A 148 15.50 -13.25 8.09
CA ASN A 148 16.86 -13.83 8.12
C ASN A 148 17.00 -15.32 7.77
N ALA A 149 15.90 -16.03 7.46
CA ALA A 149 16.02 -17.39 6.92
C ALA A 149 16.52 -17.34 5.47
N ALA A 150 17.23 -18.40 5.06
CA ALA A 150 17.55 -18.60 3.65
C ALA A 150 16.26 -18.67 2.82
N PRO A 151 16.30 -18.31 1.52
CA PRO A 151 15.17 -18.52 0.63
C PRO A 151 14.68 -19.96 0.72
N LEU A 152 13.35 -20.15 0.72
CA LEU A 152 12.76 -21.46 0.87
C LEU A 152 13.15 -22.35 -0.32
N ASP A 153 13.85 -23.44 -0.04
CA ASP A 153 14.19 -24.45 -1.05
C ASP A 153 12.93 -25.16 -1.54
N LEU A 154 12.97 -25.68 -2.77
CA LEU A 154 11.89 -26.49 -3.38
C LEU A 154 11.80 -27.91 -2.78
N GLY A 155 11.95 -28.02 -1.45
CA GLY A 155 11.86 -29.25 -0.67
C GLY A 155 10.47 -29.49 -0.08
N GLU A 156 10.37 -30.46 0.83
CA GLU A 156 9.10 -30.86 1.46
C GLU A 156 8.39 -29.70 2.19
N GLU A 157 9.13 -28.77 2.79
CA GLU A 157 8.53 -27.63 3.50
C GLU A 157 7.74 -26.71 2.55
N TYR A 158 8.25 -26.47 1.34
CA TYR A 158 7.54 -25.68 0.32
C TYR A 158 6.22 -26.34 -0.06
N TRP A 159 6.25 -27.65 -0.34
CA TRP A 159 5.05 -28.40 -0.72
C TRP A 159 4.02 -28.43 0.40
N SER A 160 4.46 -28.68 1.64
CA SER A 160 3.60 -28.65 2.82
C SER A 160 2.92 -27.29 3.02
N ARG A 161 3.67 -26.18 2.91
CA ARG A 161 3.11 -24.82 3.02
C ARG A 161 2.15 -24.50 1.89
N ARG A 162 2.50 -24.87 0.65
CA ARG A 162 1.63 -24.70 -0.52
C ARG A 162 0.31 -25.46 -0.32
N ASP A 163 0.38 -26.71 0.08
CA ASP A 163 -0.81 -27.54 0.31
C ASP A 163 -1.65 -26.99 1.46
N ALA A 164 -1.03 -26.52 2.54
CA ALA A 164 -1.72 -25.86 3.64
C ALA A 164 -2.50 -24.62 3.17
N ILE A 165 -1.92 -23.79 2.27
CA ILE A 165 -2.62 -22.63 1.69
C ILE A 165 -3.82 -23.07 0.84
N VAL A 166 -3.66 -24.11 0.02
CA VAL A 166 -4.75 -24.63 -0.82
C VAL A 166 -5.88 -25.22 0.02
N GLN A 167 -5.54 -25.96 1.09
CA GLN A 167 -6.54 -26.50 2.02
C GLN A 167 -7.24 -25.41 2.82
N ALA A 168 -6.50 -24.40 3.29
CA ALA A 168 -7.06 -23.25 3.96
C ALA A 168 -7.96 -22.41 3.03
N GLU A 169 -7.61 -22.29 1.74
CA GLU A 169 -8.49 -21.68 0.74
C GLU A 169 -9.84 -22.41 0.65
N LEU A 170 -9.81 -23.74 0.54
CA LEU A 170 -11.02 -24.56 0.50
C LEU A 170 -11.84 -24.46 1.80
N LEU A 171 -11.16 -24.36 2.93
CA LEU A 171 -11.80 -24.15 4.24
C LEU A 171 -12.51 -22.79 4.31
N ILE A 172 -11.81 -21.70 3.96
CA ILE A 172 -12.36 -20.33 4.02
C ILE A 172 -13.57 -20.20 3.10
N THR A 173 -13.46 -20.68 1.86
CA THR A 173 -14.56 -20.64 0.88
C THR A 173 -15.80 -21.38 1.38
N ARG A 174 -15.64 -22.56 1.99
CA ARG A 174 -16.74 -23.33 2.59
C ARG A 174 -17.34 -22.65 3.81
N MET A 175 -16.52 -22.16 4.73
CA MET A 175 -16.98 -21.44 5.93
C MET A 175 -17.80 -20.20 5.58
N LEU A 176 -17.35 -19.46 4.56
CA LEU A 176 -18.06 -18.28 4.04
C LEU A 176 -19.18 -18.62 3.04
N LYS A 177 -19.51 -19.91 2.86
CA LYS A 177 -20.57 -20.39 1.96
C LYS A 177 -20.44 -19.83 0.53
N PHE A 178 -19.20 -19.71 0.04
CA PHE A 178 -18.86 -19.10 -1.25
C PHE A 178 -19.30 -17.64 -1.42
N ASN A 179 -19.68 -16.95 -0.34
CA ASN A 179 -20.03 -15.52 -0.34
C ASN A 179 -18.77 -14.64 -0.23
N LEU A 180 -18.00 -14.63 -1.31
CA LEU A 180 -16.73 -13.91 -1.39
C LEU A 180 -16.81 -12.61 -2.22
N CYS A 181 -17.93 -12.38 -2.89
CA CYS A 181 -18.22 -11.15 -3.60
C CYS A 181 -19.03 -10.22 -2.70
N PHE A 182 -18.39 -9.16 -2.21
CA PHE A 182 -19.03 -8.15 -1.37
C PHE A 182 -18.69 -6.74 -1.84
N GLU A 183 -19.59 -5.82 -1.53
CA GLU A 183 -19.39 -4.42 -1.84
C GLU A 183 -18.27 -3.84 -0.98
N GLN A 184 -17.50 -2.94 -1.59
CA GLN A 184 -16.35 -2.30 -0.99
C GLN A 184 -16.65 -0.82 -0.73
N PRO A 185 -16.31 -0.27 0.44
CA PRO A 185 -16.52 1.14 0.77
C PRO A 185 -15.81 2.09 -0.23
N HIS A 186 -14.72 1.64 -0.86
CA HIS A 186 -13.97 2.35 -1.90
C HIS A 186 -14.86 2.90 -3.02
N LYS A 187 -15.84 2.13 -3.49
CA LYS A 187 -16.73 2.54 -4.58
C LYS A 187 -17.57 3.75 -4.17
N PHE A 188 -18.15 3.72 -2.97
CA PHE A 188 -18.99 4.80 -2.45
C PHE A 188 -18.19 6.04 -2.11
N LEU A 189 -17.00 5.86 -1.52
CA LEU A 189 -16.11 6.96 -1.16
C LEU A 189 -15.75 7.81 -2.39
N LEU A 190 -15.43 7.18 -3.53
CA LEU A 190 -15.13 7.89 -4.78
C LEU A 190 -16.33 8.71 -5.29
N CYS A 191 -17.54 8.14 -5.23
CA CYS A 191 -18.76 8.86 -5.62
C CYS A 191 -19.03 10.08 -4.72
N TYR A 192 -18.82 9.94 -3.41
CA TYR A 192 -19.02 11.03 -2.45
C TYR A 192 -17.96 12.12 -2.60
N LEU A 193 -16.70 11.75 -2.78
CA LEU A 193 -15.61 12.70 -3.03
C LEU A 193 -15.87 13.55 -4.27
N ARG A 194 -16.32 12.94 -5.37
CA ARG A 194 -16.65 13.67 -6.60
C ARG A 194 -17.77 14.69 -6.38
N THR A 195 -18.82 14.29 -5.67
CA THR A 195 -19.95 15.18 -5.39
C THR A 195 -19.55 16.33 -4.44
N LEU A 196 -18.72 16.04 -3.43
CA LEU A 196 -18.22 17.07 -2.52
C LEU A 196 -17.28 18.06 -3.20
N GLN A 197 -16.48 17.62 -4.17
CA GLN A 197 -15.65 18.50 -4.97
C GLN A 197 -16.48 19.59 -5.67
N ASP A 198 -17.66 19.22 -6.17
CA ASP A 198 -18.59 20.15 -6.80
C ASP A 198 -19.25 21.10 -5.79
N TRP A 199 -19.53 20.63 -4.56
CA TRP A 199 -20.19 21.45 -3.52
C TRP A 199 -19.26 22.45 -2.83
N VAL A 200 -18.04 22.04 -2.49
CA VAL A 200 -17.08 22.88 -1.75
C VAL A 200 -16.34 23.84 -2.70
N GLY A 201 -16.28 23.51 -3.99
CA GLY A 201 -15.63 24.31 -5.01
C GLY A 201 -14.13 23.99 -5.17
N SER A 202 -13.63 24.20 -6.39
CA SER A 202 -12.27 23.77 -6.77
C SER A 202 -11.15 24.49 -6.01
N SER A 203 -11.37 25.72 -5.53
CA SER A 203 -10.35 26.48 -4.79
C SER A 203 -10.03 25.85 -3.42
N VAL A 204 -11.06 25.51 -2.64
CA VAL A 204 -10.93 24.88 -1.33
C VAL A 204 -10.49 23.43 -1.46
N TRP A 205 -11.01 22.71 -2.48
CA TRP A 205 -10.64 21.32 -2.73
C TRP A 205 -9.15 21.14 -3.04
N ASN A 206 -8.56 22.07 -3.80
CA ASN A 206 -7.14 22.02 -4.12
C ASN A 206 -6.23 22.47 -2.97
N SER A 207 -6.79 23.07 -1.92
CA SER A 207 -6.04 23.50 -0.74
C SER A 207 -5.57 22.32 0.11
N ALA A 208 -6.33 21.22 0.14
CA ALA A 208 -6.05 20.06 0.97
C ALA A 208 -6.23 18.73 0.23
N PRO A 209 -5.38 17.71 0.46
CA PRO A 209 -5.49 16.41 -0.20
C PRO A 209 -6.59 15.52 0.45
N ILE A 210 -7.83 16.01 0.54
CA ILE A 210 -8.97 15.36 1.21
C ILE A 210 -9.18 13.93 0.70
N ALA A 211 -9.15 13.74 -0.61
CA ALA A 211 -9.33 12.43 -1.23
C ALA A 211 -8.26 11.42 -0.81
N LYS A 212 -6.99 11.84 -0.73
CA LYS A 212 -5.89 10.96 -0.32
C LYS A 212 -6.04 10.58 1.15
N VAL A 213 -6.32 11.56 2.00
CA VAL A 213 -6.49 11.34 3.44
C VAL A 213 -7.69 10.47 3.76
N ALA A 214 -8.84 10.69 3.11
CA ALA A 214 -10.02 9.85 3.28
C ALA A 214 -9.76 8.40 2.83
N MET A 215 -9.02 8.19 1.74
CA MET A 215 -8.62 6.86 1.27
C MET A 215 -7.62 6.20 2.23
N SER A 216 -6.70 6.96 2.83
CA SER A 216 -5.79 6.45 3.87
C SER A 216 -6.57 6.01 5.12
N PHE A 217 -7.48 6.84 5.64
CA PHE A 217 -8.35 6.45 6.76
C PHE A 217 -9.14 5.18 6.45
N LEU A 218 -9.62 5.06 5.21
CA LEU A 218 -10.34 3.86 4.80
C LEU A 218 -9.43 2.63 4.77
N GLN A 219 -8.23 2.75 4.22
CA GLN A 219 -7.24 1.68 4.18
C GLN A 219 -6.92 1.20 5.59
N ASP A 220 -6.64 2.13 6.50
CA ASP A 220 -6.25 1.84 7.87
C ASP A 220 -7.41 1.17 8.63
N PHE A 221 -8.66 1.57 8.37
CA PHE A 221 -9.82 0.93 9.00
C PHE A 221 -9.97 -0.56 8.68
N HIS A 222 -9.42 -1.07 7.56
CA HIS A 222 -9.40 -2.51 7.26
C HIS A 222 -8.51 -3.32 8.21
N HIS A 223 -7.64 -2.67 8.99
CA HIS A 223 -6.87 -3.32 10.03
C HIS A 223 -7.75 -3.75 11.23
N SER A 224 -8.95 -3.16 11.37
CA SER A 224 -9.89 -3.48 12.44
C SER A 224 -11.00 -4.43 11.97
N PRO A 225 -11.39 -5.44 12.78
CA PRO A 225 -12.55 -6.28 12.47
C PRO A 225 -13.88 -5.51 12.55
N LYS A 226 -13.90 -4.34 13.21
CA LYS A 226 -15.09 -3.50 13.37
C LYS A 226 -15.66 -3.00 12.04
N ILE A 227 -14.87 -3.02 10.96
CA ILE A 227 -15.36 -2.71 9.61
C ILE A 227 -16.56 -3.56 9.18
N LEU A 228 -16.72 -4.76 9.75
CA LEU A 228 -17.83 -5.66 9.45
C LEU A 228 -19.15 -5.28 10.14
N ASP A 229 -19.12 -4.42 11.16
CA ASP A 229 -20.29 -4.09 11.96
C ASP A 229 -21.07 -2.90 11.35
N TYR A 230 -20.47 -2.22 10.37
CA TYR A 230 -21.04 -1.06 9.70
C TYR A 230 -21.40 -1.35 8.25
N LYS A 231 -22.43 -0.67 7.72
CA LYS A 231 -22.70 -0.69 6.27
C LYS A 231 -21.57 0.05 5.54
N VAL A 232 -21.20 -0.45 4.37
CA VAL A 232 -20.12 0.10 3.52
C VAL A 232 -20.31 1.59 3.17
N THR A 233 -21.57 2.03 3.04
CA THR A 233 -21.93 3.44 2.79
C THR A 233 -21.64 4.33 3.99
N HIS A 234 -21.88 3.83 5.21
CA HIS A 234 -21.62 4.54 6.45
C HIS A 234 -20.11 4.69 6.72
N VAL A 235 -19.34 3.63 6.46
CA VAL A 235 -17.87 3.66 6.59
C VAL A 235 -17.26 4.73 5.70
N ALA A 236 -17.68 4.79 4.42
CA ALA A 236 -17.21 5.80 3.48
C ALA A 236 -17.48 7.24 3.96
N ILE A 237 -18.67 7.50 4.52
CA ILE A 237 -19.00 8.81 5.12
C ILE A 237 -18.15 9.08 6.37
N GLY A 238 -17.92 8.08 7.22
CA GLY A 238 -17.07 8.22 8.42
C GLY A 238 -15.66 8.66 8.06
N CYS A 239 -15.00 7.97 7.12
CA CYS A 239 -13.66 8.32 6.65
C CYS A 239 -13.62 9.73 6.03
N LEU A 240 -14.65 10.08 5.25
CA LEU A 240 -14.74 11.38 4.60
C LEU A 240 -14.97 12.51 5.60
N SER A 241 -15.84 12.31 6.58
CA SER A 241 -16.08 13.25 7.67
C SER A 241 -14.82 13.48 8.49
N LEU A 242 -14.08 12.43 8.82
CA LEU A 242 -12.82 12.54 9.54
C LEU A 242 -11.78 13.34 8.74
N ALA A 243 -11.69 13.11 7.43
CA ALA A 243 -10.81 13.89 6.54
C ALA A 243 -11.19 15.37 6.50
N LEU A 244 -12.48 15.70 6.38
CA LEU A 244 -12.95 17.09 6.40
C LEU A 244 -12.66 17.78 7.74
N GLN A 245 -12.90 17.09 8.86
CA GLN A 245 -12.61 17.61 10.21
C GLN A 245 -11.12 17.85 10.41
N THR A 246 -10.26 16.96 9.91
CA THR A 246 -8.80 17.09 10.01
C THR A 246 -8.28 18.39 9.37
N TYR A 247 -8.91 18.83 8.27
CA TYR A 247 -8.55 20.06 7.58
C TYR A 247 -9.44 21.27 7.94
N GLY A 248 -10.40 21.11 8.85
CA GLY A 248 -11.33 22.17 9.25
C GLY A 248 -12.25 22.66 8.13
N ILE A 249 -12.51 21.82 7.11
CA ILE A 249 -13.34 22.20 5.97
C ILE A 249 -14.80 21.95 6.30
N GLN A 250 -15.59 23.03 6.31
CA GLN A 250 -17.04 22.94 6.45
C GLN A 250 -17.69 22.85 5.08
N VAL A 251 -18.61 21.90 4.93
CA VAL A 251 -19.39 21.76 3.70
C VAL A 251 -20.41 22.91 3.65
N PRO A 252 -20.51 23.68 2.55
CA PRO A 252 -21.49 24.74 2.42
C PRO A 252 -22.94 24.23 2.59
N LEU A 253 -23.85 25.11 3.01
CA LEU A 253 -25.30 24.86 3.15
C LEU A 253 -25.74 23.92 4.29
N THR A 254 -24.87 23.61 5.25
CA THR A 254 -25.25 22.84 6.44
C THR A 254 -25.30 23.68 7.69
N ASN A 255 -26.46 23.70 8.35
CA ASN A 255 -26.60 24.24 9.70
C ASN A 255 -26.32 23.09 10.67
N GLU A 256 -25.19 23.12 11.38
CA GLU A 256 -24.78 22.12 12.41
C GLU A 256 -25.82 21.91 13.54
N SER A 257 -26.86 22.76 13.59
CA SER A 257 -27.89 22.85 14.63
C SER A 257 -29.01 21.81 14.50
N SER A 258 -29.16 21.12 13.36
CA SER A 258 -30.27 20.17 13.15
C SER A 258 -29.78 18.89 12.48
N GLU A 259 -30.17 17.73 13.03
CA GLU A 259 -29.78 16.40 12.51
C GLU A 259 -30.18 16.19 11.04
N SER A 260 -31.26 16.86 10.59
CA SER A 260 -31.72 16.84 9.20
C SER A 260 -30.91 17.73 8.25
N SER A 261 -30.01 18.58 8.75
CA SER A 261 -29.23 19.53 7.95
C SER A 261 -27.77 19.11 7.74
N MET A 262 -27.41 17.88 8.11
CA MET A 262 -26.06 17.36 7.88
C MET A 262 -25.84 17.02 6.40
N TRP A 263 -24.67 17.36 5.85
CA TRP A 263 -24.36 17.20 4.42
C TRP A 263 -24.48 15.75 3.95
N TYR A 264 -24.23 14.79 4.85
CA TYR A 264 -24.25 13.38 4.52
C TYR A 264 -25.65 12.77 4.49
N THR A 265 -26.67 13.43 5.04
CA THR A 265 -28.07 12.98 4.98
C THR A 265 -28.56 12.93 3.52
N SER A 266 -28.02 13.82 2.68
CA SER A 266 -28.26 13.81 1.22
C SER A 266 -27.71 12.55 0.53
N PHE A 267 -26.67 11.92 1.07
CA PHE A 267 -26.10 10.68 0.55
C PHE A 267 -26.74 9.45 1.18
N VAL A 268 -26.86 9.45 2.52
CA VAL A 268 -27.38 8.34 3.30
C VAL A 268 -28.39 8.87 4.34
N PRO A 269 -29.69 8.81 4.03
CA PRO A 269 -30.74 9.30 4.92
C PRO A 269 -30.84 8.54 6.25
N GLU A 270 -30.35 7.29 6.29
CA GLU A 270 -30.39 6.42 7.48
C GLU A 270 -29.26 6.69 8.50
N MET A 271 -28.35 7.61 8.19
CA MET A 271 -27.18 7.89 9.02
C MET A 271 -27.55 8.83 10.17
N ASN A 272 -27.20 8.42 11.39
CA ASN A 272 -27.36 9.24 12.60
C ASN A 272 -26.01 9.82 13.03
N LYS A 273 -26.01 11.01 13.64
CA LYS A 273 -24.83 11.64 14.24
C LYS A 273 -24.08 10.69 15.18
N LYS A 274 -24.82 9.95 16.02
CA LYS A 274 -24.22 8.96 16.94
C LYS A 274 -23.42 7.87 16.21
N LYS A 275 -23.96 7.31 15.13
CA LYS A 275 -23.28 6.26 14.35
C LYS A 275 -22.05 6.80 13.63
N GLN A 276 -22.13 8.02 13.10
CA GLN A 276 -20.98 8.70 12.50
C GLN A 276 -19.84 8.85 13.51
N TRP A 277 -20.13 9.33 14.73
CA TRP A 277 -19.11 9.46 15.78
C TRP A 277 -18.52 8.12 16.20
N GLN A 278 -19.34 7.08 16.33
CA GLN A 278 -18.87 5.71 16.63
C GLN A 278 -17.88 5.20 15.57
N ILE A 279 -18.20 5.39 14.28
CA ILE A 279 -17.29 4.99 13.20
C ILE A 279 -15.97 5.77 13.27
N ILE A 280 -16.04 7.08 13.52
CA ILE A 280 -14.84 7.92 13.64
C ILE A 280 -13.98 7.48 14.83
N GLU A 281 -14.59 7.21 15.99
CA GLU A 281 -13.89 6.72 17.18
C GLU A 281 -13.21 5.37 16.91
N ASP A 282 -13.91 4.44 16.25
CA ASP A 282 -13.35 3.14 15.87
C ASP A 282 -12.20 3.25 14.86
N ILE A 283 -12.25 4.22 13.94
CA ILE A 283 -11.13 4.52 13.03
C ILE A 283 -9.93 5.06 13.82
N ILE A 284 -10.16 5.98 14.76
CA ILE A 284 -9.10 6.56 15.61
C ILE A 284 -8.46 5.48 16.50
N GLU A 285 -9.25 4.53 16.99
CA GLU A 285 -8.76 3.42 17.80
C GLU A 285 -7.72 2.55 17.06
N VAL A 286 -7.84 2.42 15.74
CA VAL A 286 -6.82 1.70 14.93
C VAL A 286 -5.45 2.33 15.11
N TYR A 287 -5.35 3.66 15.06
CA TYR A 287 -4.08 4.36 15.24
C TYR A 287 -3.52 4.17 16.66
N ASN A 288 -4.38 4.12 17.68
CA ASN A 288 -3.94 3.82 19.04
C ASN A 288 -3.32 2.43 19.14
N ASN A 289 -3.95 1.43 18.51
CA ASN A 289 -3.44 0.05 18.46
C ASN A 289 -2.12 -0.04 17.68
N GLU A 290 -1.97 0.70 16.58
CA GLU A 290 -0.70 0.74 15.82
C GLU A 290 0.44 1.34 16.64
N LEU A 291 0.20 2.45 17.34
CA LEU A 291 1.19 3.06 18.24
C LEU A 291 1.63 2.08 19.34
N GLU A 292 0.71 1.26 19.84
CA GLU A 292 1.02 0.21 20.81
C GLU A 292 1.86 -0.93 20.24
N ILE A 293 1.63 -1.31 18.98
CA ILE A 293 2.44 -2.31 18.29
C ILE A 293 3.86 -1.78 18.08
N ASP A 294 3.99 -0.54 17.62
CA ASP A 294 5.28 0.10 17.38
C ASP A 294 6.07 0.24 18.69
N LYS A 295 5.45 0.68 19.79
CA LYS A 295 6.08 0.71 21.13
C LYS A 295 6.63 -0.66 21.55
N CYS A 296 5.87 -1.73 21.32
CA CYS A 296 6.33 -3.09 21.65
C CYS A 296 7.52 -3.54 20.79
N GLN A 297 7.60 -3.10 19.54
CA GLN A 297 8.76 -3.37 18.68
C GLN A 297 10.01 -2.64 19.19
N PHE A 298 9.89 -1.35 19.53
CA PHE A 298 11.02 -0.58 20.05
C PHE A 298 11.54 -1.16 21.37
N SER A 299 10.66 -1.58 22.28
CA SER A 299 11.08 -2.20 23.55
C SER A 299 11.87 -3.49 23.35
N LYS A 300 11.51 -4.31 22.36
CA LYS A 300 12.17 -5.60 22.10
C LYS A 300 13.47 -5.46 21.31
N ASN A 301 13.59 -4.45 20.45
CA ASN A 301 14.82 -4.20 19.70
C ASN A 301 15.96 -3.58 20.54
N ILE A 302 15.65 -3.11 21.76
CA ILE A 302 16.62 -2.51 22.70
C ILE A 302 17.06 -3.53 23.78
N SER A 303 16.33 -4.64 23.93
CA SER A 303 16.64 -5.72 24.90
C SER A 303 17.48 -6.81 24.26
#